data_AF-A0A5B0FW28-F1
#
_entry.id   AF-A0A5B0FW28-F1
#
_cell.length_a   1.000
_cell.length_b   1.000
_cell.length_c   1.000
_cell.angle_alpha   90.00
_cell.angle_beta   90.00
_cell.angle_gamma   90.00
#
_symmetry.space_group_name_H-M   'P 1'
#
loop_
_entity.id
_entity.type
_entity.pdbx_description
1 polymer ?
#
loop_
_entity_poly.entity_id
_entity_poly.type
_entity_poly.pdbx_seq_one_letter_code
_entity_poly.pdbx_strand_id
1 'polypeptide(L)'
;QKGRETPMLARFSTVAGELGSPDTWRDVRGFSLKFYTDEGNFDMVGNNTPVFFMRDPMKVPHFIRSQKRLPNSGLRSPNMMYDYWS
;
A
#
# COMPACT_ATOMS: atom_id res chain seq x y z
N GLN A 1 16.56 -16.03 17.52
CA GLN A 1 17.10 -17.35 17.93
C GLN A 1 18.00 -17.87 16.81
N LYS A 2 19.26 -18.26 17.10
CA LYS A 2 20.20 -18.71 16.06
C LYS A 2 19.71 -20.04 15.47
N GLY A 3 19.52 -20.10 14.14
CA GLY A 3 19.07 -21.31 13.43
C GLY A 3 17.56 -21.59 13.45
N ARG A 4 16.74 -20.65 13.96
CA ARG A 4 15.28 -20.81 13.95
C ARG A 4 14.71 -20.53 12.57
N GLU A 5 13.90 -21.45 12.06
CA GLU A 5 13.04 -21.25 10.89
C GLU A 5 11.62 -20.88 11.34
N THR A 6 10.92 -20.06 10.57
CA THR A 6 9.55 -19.63 10.89
C THR A 6 8.72 -19.65 9.62
N PRO A 7 7.63 -20.44 9.55
CA PRO A 7 6.72 -20.42 8.41
C PRO A 7 6.22 -19.00 8.16
N MET A 8 6.09 -18.63 6.89
CA MET A 8 5.65 -17.28 6.54
C MET A 8 4.77 -17.25 5.28
N LEU A 9 3.93 -16.23 5.20
CA LEU A 9 3.12 -15.89 4.03
C LEU A 9 3.57 -14.52 3.50
N ALA A 10 3.73 -14.40 2.18
CA ALA A 10 3.94 -13.13 1.49
C ALA A 10 2.70 -12.76 0.66
N ARG A 11 2.32 -11.47 0.69
CA ARG A 11 1.36 -10.88 -0.24
C ARG A 11 1.92 -9.61 -0.85
N PHE A 12 1.94 -9.58 -2.18
CA PHE A 12 2.29 -8.40 -2.97
C PHE A 12 1.04 -7.75 -3.54
N SER A 13 1.04 -6.44 -3.70
CA SER A 13 -0.08 -5.72 -4.33
C SER A 13 0.30 -4.36 -4.89
N THR A 14 -0.58 -3.81 -5.73
CA THR A 14 -0.66 -2.37 -6.01
C THR A 14 -1.35 -1.65 -4.84
N VAL A 15 -1.52 -0.32 -4.91
CA VAL A 15 -2.16 0.50 -3.86
C VAL A 15 -3.45 1.16 -4.34
N ALA A 16 -3.42 1.86 -5.47
CA ALA A 16 -4.55 2.69 -5.91
C ALA A 16 -5.65 1.87 -6.59
N GLY A 17 -5.27 0.88 -7.39
CA GLY A 17 -6.16 0.13 -8.27
C GLY A 17 -7.14 -0.81 -7.55
N GLU A 18 -8.26 -1.10 -8.20
CA GLU A 18 -9.25 -2.08 -7.75
C GLU A 18 -8.85 -3.53 -8.13
N LEU A 19 -9.65 -4.52 -7.74
CA LEU A 19 -9.36 -5.96 -7.91
C LEU A 19 -9.01 -6.39 -9.35
N GLY A 20 -9.57 -5.73 -10.36
CA GLY A 20 -9.30 -6.02 -11.79
C GLY A 20 -8.30 -5.06 -12.44
N SER A 21 -7.62 -4.22 -11.67
CA SER A 21 -6.66 -3.26 -12.22
C SER A 21 -5.39 -3.98 -12.72
N PRO A 22 -4.74 -3.49 -13.79
CA PRO A 22 -3.51 -4.08 -14.29
C PRO A 22 -2.37 -4.00 -13.26
N ASP A 23 -1.66 -5.11 -13.05
CA ASP A 23 -0.49 -5.16 -12.16
C ASP A 23 0.61 -4.16 -12.57
N THR A 24 0.68 -3.82 -13.86
CA THR A 24 1.77 -3.07 -14.47
C THR A 24 1.65 -1.55 -14.34
N TRP A 25 0.58 -1.03 -13.74
CA TRP A 25 0.47 0.41 -13.48
C TRP A 25 1.57 0.92 -12.55
N ARG A 26 2.02 2.16 -12.78
CA ARG A 26 2.94 2.84 -11.87
C ARG A 26 2.26 3.03 -10.53
N ASP A 27 2.82 2.42 -9.50
CA ASP A 27 2.30 2.50 -8.13
C ASP A 27 3.38 2.09 -7.13
N VAL A 28 3.18 2.44 -5.85
CA VAL A 28 3.87 1.76 -4.75
C VAL A 28 3.43 0.30 -4.73
N ARG A 29 4.32 -0.60 -4.29
CA ARG A 29 4.02 -2.02 -4.14
C ARG A 29 3.99 -2.39 -2.67
N GLY A 30 2.88 -2.98 -2.25
CA GLY A 30 2.76 -3.62 -0.94
C GLY A 30 3.70 -4.81 -0.85
N PHE A 31 4.43 -4.91 0.26
CA PHE A 31 5.34 -6.02 0.58
C PHE A 31 4.97 -6.51 1.99
N SER A 32 3.87 -7.26 2.08
CA SER A 32 3.33 -7.70 3.37
C SER A 32 3.82 -9.11 3.69
N LEU A 33 4.49 -9.26 4.82
CA LEU A 33 5.01 -10.54 5.32
C LEU A 33 4.35 -10.89 6.65
N LYS A 34 3.80 -12.09 6.75
CA LYS A 34 3.25 -12.65 7.99
C LYS A 34 4.12 -13.82 8.42
N PHE A 35 4.61 -13.79 9.65
CA PHE A 35 5.42 -14.82 10.27
C PHE A 35 4.61 -15.53 11.36
N TYR A 36 4.50 -16.85 11.27
CA TYR A 36 3.77 -17.68 12.24
C TYR A 36 4.73 -18.07 13.38
N THR A 37 4.91 -17.18 14.35
CA THR A 37 5.86 -17.36 15.45
C THR A 37 5.23 -18.16 16.62
N ASP A 38 6.07 -18.64 17.52
CA ASP A 38 5.60 -19.34 18.74
C ASP A 38 4.91 -18.39 19.74
N GLU A 39 5.08 -17.07 19.59
CA GLU A 39 4.46 -16.02 20.41
C GLU A 39 3.22 -15.39 19.73
N GLY A 40 2.81 -15.97 18.60
CA GLY A 40 1.69 -15.49 17.79
C GLY A 40 2.10 -15.00 16.42
N ASN A 41 1.15 -14.44 15.69
CA ASN A 41 1.40 -13.92 14.34
C ASN A 41 2.12 -12.58 14.41
N PHE A 42 3.27 -12.49 13.75
CA PHE A 42 3.98 -11.23 13.56
C PHE A 42 3.82 -10.76 12.11
N ASP A 43 3.24 -9.58 11.93
CA ASP A 43 2.97 -9.00 10.61
C ASP A 43 3.91 -7.82 10.34
N MET A 44 4.85 -8.01 9.41
CA MET A 44 5.66 -6.94 8.85
C MET A 44 4.95 -6.39 7.62
N VAL A 45 4.15 -5.34 7.83
CA VAL A 45 3.33 -4.70 6.79
C VAL A 45 4.12 -3.56 6.14
N GLY A 46 4.90 -3.89 5.10
CA GLY A 46 5.79 -2.96 4.42
C GLY A 46 5.38 -2.59 2.99
N ASN A 47 6.22 -1.77 2.36
CA ASN A 47 6.16 -1.41 0.94
C ASN A 47 7.54 -1.58 0.30
N ASN A 48 7.61 -1.50 -1.04
CA ASN A 48 8.86 -1.49 -1.80
C ASN A 48 9.63 -0.16 -1.74
N THR A 49 9.27 0.76 -0.83
CA THR A 49 9.91 2.05 -0.60
C THR A 49 10.20 2.23 0.89
N PRO A 50 11.36 2.79 1.28
CA PRO A 50 11.72 3.00 2.69
C PRO A 50 11.04 4.23 3.32
N VAL A 51 10.36 5.05 2.52
CA VAL A 51 9.62 6.25 2.96
C VAL A 51 8.19 6.24 2.41
N PHE A 52 7.35 7.12 2.96
CA PHE A 52 5.97 7.32 2.51
C PHE A 52 5.68 8.79 2.19
N PHE A 53 4.57 9.05 1.51
CA PHE A 53 4.19 10.37 0.99
C PHE A 53 3.87 11.41 2.08
N MET A 54 3.74 10.98 3.33
CA MET A 54 3.30 11.81 4.44
C MET A 54 3.84 11.32 5.78
N ARG A 55 3.88 12.25 6.74
CA ARG A 55 4.27 12.00 8.13
C ARG A 55 3.13 12.18 9.15
N ASP A 56 1.93 12.53 8.66
CA ASP A 56 0.74 12.78 9.46
C ASP A 56 -0.38 11.82 9.03
N PRO A 57 -0.83 10.92 9.94
CA PRO A 57 -1.83 9.90 9.59
C PRO A 57 -3.20 10.50 9.25
N MET A 58 -3.53 11.71 9.74
CA MET A 58 -4.82 12.35 9.42
C MET A 58 -4.98 12.62 7.93
N LYS A 59 -3.87 12.78 7.21
CA LYS A 59 -3.89 13.03 5.78
C LYS A 59 -4.10 11.75 4.94
N VAL A 60 -3.95 10.54 5.51
CA VAL A 60 -3.97 9.27 4.75
C VAL A 60 -5.26 9.08 3.96
N PRO A 61 -6.46 9.32 4.54
CA PRO A 61 -7.70 9.21 3.77
C PRO A 61 -7.78 10.20 2.61
N HIS A 62 -7.16 11.38 2.72
CA HIS A 62 -7.13 12.38 1.65
C HIS A 62 -6.21 11.91 0.52
N PHE A 63 -4.99 11.46 0.84
CA PHE A 63 -4.06 10.90 -0.13
C PHE A 63 -4.64 9.70 -0.89
N ILE A 64 -5.17 8.69 -0.18
CA ILE A 64 -5.70 7.50 -0.84
C ILE A 64 -6.88 7.83 -1.76
N ARG A 65 -7.73 8.80 -1.39
CA ARG A 65 -8.83 9.26 -2.23
C ARG A 65 -8.33 10.03 -3.46
N SER A 66 -7.30 10.88 -3.33
CA SER A 66 -6.73 11.63 -4.46
C SER A 66 -6.04 10.72 -5.50
N GLN A 67 -5.52 9.56 -5.10
CA GLN A 67 -4.95 8.57 -6.04
C GLN A 67 -5.99 7.70 -6.76
N LYS A 68 -7.25 7.70 -6.28
CA LYS A 68 -8.37 6.88 -6.78
C LYS A 68 -9.18 7.65 -7.83
N ARG A 69 -10.49 7.70 -7.67
CA ARG A 69 -11.47 8.12 -8.67
C ARG A 69 -12.23 9.34 -8.19
N LEU A 70 -12.56 10.23 -9.11
CA LEU A 70 -13.45 11.36 -8.85
C LEU A 70 -14.85 10.86 -8.48
N PRO A 71 -15.53 11.53 -7.53
CA PRO A 71 -16.82 11.08 -7.02
C PRO A 71 -17.95 11.20 -8.04
N ASN A 72 -17.85 12.11 -9.01
CA ASN A 72 -18.88 12.35 -10.02
C ASN A 72 -18.75 11.43 -11.24
N SER A 73 -17.54 11.25 -11.77
CA SER A 73 -17.30 10.50 -13.02
C SER A 73 -16.79 9.08 -12.81
N GLY A 74 -16.30 8.74 -11.60
CA GLY A 74 -15.65 7.47 -11.36
C GLY A 74 -14.31 7.31 -12.11
N LEU A 75 -13.75 8.39 -12.67
CA LEU A 75 -12.48 8.36 -13.41
C LEU A 75 -11.32 8.81 -12.51
N ARG A 76 -10.12 8.27 -12.77
CA ARG A 76 -8.89 8.80 -12.16
C ARG A 76 -8.58 10.19 -12.74
N SER A 77 -7.95 11.06 -11.96
CA SER A 77 -7.66 12.43 -12.38
C SER A 77 -6.24 12.84 -11.98
N PRO A 78 -5.36 13.14 -12.97
CA PRO A 78 -4.05 13.73 -12.67
C PRO A 78 -4.17 15.05 -11.91
N ASN A 79 -5.19 15.86 -12.19
CA ASN A 79 -5.37 17.15 -11.50
C ASN A 79 -5.62 16.94 -10.01
N MET A 80 -6.53 16.03 -9.63
CA MET A 80 -6.80 15.72 -8.22
C MET A 80 -5.57 15.13 -7.50
N MET A 81 -4.80 14.30 -8.21
CA MET A 81 -3.57 13.71 -7.71
C MET A 81 -2.50 14.77 -7.43
N TYR A 82 -2.22 15.64 -8.40
CA TYR A 82 -1.19 16.67 -8.26
C TYR A 82 -1.60 17.80 -7.31
N ASP A 83 -2.89 18.15 -7.21
CA ASP A 83 -3.41 19.12 -6.23
C ASP A 83 -3.12 18.69 -4.79
N TYR A 84 -3.15 17.37 -4.51
CA TYR A 84 -2.75 16.86 -3.20
C TYR A 84 -1.22 16.89 -2.97
N TRP A 85 -0.42 16.73 -4.04
CA TRP A 85 1.04 16.61 -3.93
C TRP A 85 1.78 17.95 -3.88
N SER A 86 1.24 19.00 -4.50
CA SER A 86 1.82 20.36 -4.49
C SER A 86 1.68 21.04 -3.14
#